data_AF-A0A663EJH0-F1
#
_entry.id   AF-A0A663EJH0-F1
#
_cell.length_a   1.000
_cell.length_b   1.000
_cell.length_c   1.000
_cell.angle_alpha   90.00
_cell.angle_beta   90.00
_cell.angle_gamma   90.00
#
_symmetry.space_group_name_H-M   'P 1'
#
loop_
_entity.id
_entity.type
_entity.pdbx_description
1 polymer ?
#
loop_
_entity_poly.entity_id
_entity_poly.type
_entity_poly.pdbx_seq_one_letter_code
_entity_poly.pdbx_strand_id
1 'polypeptide(L)'
;MAFDLEEYLRTAFRDKLRLPTVPTRDGAALPPSARLPLKRREVAEVERALQSQREEFRQRMERLAQRRRQLGRREEELRDVVLKFDAFLKVPGRGPGPGPAVGAPADSVPAPQASAARRERALRRGDEERARAAGQGAEVARLRRELEGLLRRRERLARRLRSLRGFGDYLRSVLAGMGQFQDIPAMLAHFGALAGARAALAQQAEAGQEQLAQGRARLRRYREEAGSKLLRTNDELTRLRARLEDARRDVLQGESHWARVQSTATQKTLLLGQIKLAVLNLFQLATARLEVPTDVALEDTEAQLDTVLLCMQDLAAISAELLPRQPGTCPPRLPVATSINPLRHGGARVPPSQE
;
A
#
# COMPACT_ATOMS: atom_id res chain seq x y z
N MET A 1 -28.69 -15.56 -18.71
CA MET A 1 -27.50 -16.18 -19.32
C MET A 1 -26.75 -15.11 -20.12
N ALA A 2 -25.87 -14.36 -19.48
CA ALA A 2 -25.05 -13.37 -20.17
C ALA A 2 -23.99 -14.12 -20.98
N PHE A 3 -24.07 -14.04 -22.31
CA PHE A 3 -22.99 -14.53 -23.17
C PHE A 3 -21.76 -13.69 -22.86
N ASP A 4 -20.75 -14.31 -22.24
CA ASP A 4 -19.51 -13.64 -21.90
C ASP A 4 -18.68 -13.47 -23.18
N LEU A 5 -18.99 -12.39 -23.90
CA LEU A 5 -18.39 -12.06 -25.20
C LEU A 5 -16.87 -11.96 -25.09
N GLU A 6 -16.36 -11.59 -23.92
CA GLU A 6 -14.93 -11.50 -23.66
C GLU A 6 -14.24 -12.87 -23.67
N GLU A 7 -14.83 -13.88 -23.04
CA GLU A 7 -14.31 -15.24 -23.09
C GLU A 7 -14.37 -15.84 -24.49
N TYR A 8 -15.50 -15.62 -25.19
CA TYR A 8 -15.67 -16.06 -26.58
C TYR A 8 -14.63 -15.42 -27.52
N LEU A 9 -14.39 -14.13 -27.37
CA LEU A 9 -13.39 -13.42 -28.18
C LEU A 9 -11.98 -13.91 -27.85
N ARG A 10 -11.63 -14.12 -26.58
CA ARG A 10 -10.32 -14.64 -26.18
C ARG A 10 -10.05 -16.03 -26.74
N THR A 11 -11.02 -16.94 -26.64
CA THR A 11 -10.90 -18.30 -27.22
C THR A 11 -10.84 -18.24 -28.74
N ALA A 12 -11.73 -17.50 -29.39
CA ALA A 12 -11.75 -17.37 -30.85
C ALA A 12 -10.46 -16.73 -31.39
N PHE A 13 -9.82 -15.81 -30.66
CA PHE A 13 -8.56 -15.18 -31.07
C PHE A 13 -7.37 -16.14 -30.89
N ARG A 14 -7.31 -16.86 -29.76
CA ARG A 14 -6.31 -17.91 -29.51
C ARG A 14 -6.34 -18.99 -30.59
N ASP A 15 -7.52 -19.51 -30.91
CA ASP A 15 -7.69 -20.56 -31.91
C ASP A 15 -7.35 -20.10 -33.33
N LYS A 16 -7.65 -18.84 -33.66
CA LYS A 16 -7.42 -18.29 -35.01
C LYS A 16 -5.97 -17.89 -35.25
N LEU A 17 -5.22 -17.50 -34.23
CA LEU A 17 -3.82 -17.07 -34.35
C LEU A 17 -2.81 -18.18 -34.03
N ARG A 18 -3.24 -19.34 -33.49
CA ARG A 18 -2.33 -20.42 -33.05
C ARG A 18 -1.16 -19.87 -32.23
N LEU A 19 -1.42 -18.86 -31.40
CA LEU A 19 -0.41 -18.33 -30.51
C LEU A 19 -0.05 -19.45 -29.52
N PRO A 20 1.25 -19.66 -29.21
CA PRO A 20 1.63 -20.58 -28.16
C PRO A 20 0.86 -20.19 -26.89
N THR A 21 0.30 -21.18 -26.20
CA THR A 21 -0.36 -20.98 -24.91
C THR A 21 0.65 -20.37 -23.96
N VAL A 22 0.63 -19.05 -23.83
CA VAL A 22 1.36 -18.37 -22.77
C VAL A 22 0.73 -18.88 -21.48
N PRO A 23 1.50 -19.53 -20.58
CA PRO A 23 0.96 -20.01 -19.33
C PRO A 23 0.37 -18.81 -18.62
N THR A 24 -0.95 -18.83 -18.43
CA THR A 24 -1.66 -17.89 -17.58
C THR A 24 -1.10 -18.08 -16.17
N ARG A 25 -0.04 -17.33 -15.83
CA ARG A 25 0.42 -17.22 -14.46
C ARG A 25 -0.66 -16.44 -13.72
N ASP A 26 -1.25 -17.07 -12.72
CA ASP A 26 -2.36 -16.52 -11.95
C ASP A 26 -1.96 -15.18 -11.31
N GLY A 27 -2.32 -14.09 -11.99
CA GLY A 27 -2.05 -12.73 -11.53
C GLY A 27 -2.79 -12.35 -10.25
N ALA A 28 -3.71 -13.20 -9.79
CA ALA A 28 -4.48 -12.99 -8.57
C ALA A 28 -3.62 -13.02 -7.29
N ALA A 29 -2.50 -13.77 -7.29
CA ALA A 29 -1.64 -13.93 -6.12
C ALA A 29 -0.53 -12.87 -5.96
N LEU A 30 -0.32 -11.99 -6.97
CA LEU A 30 0.77 -11.03 -6.97
C LEU A 30 0.31 -9.61 -6.58
N PRO A 31 1.15 -8.81 -5.89
CA PRO A 31 0.82 -7.42 -5.54
C PRO A 31 0.56 -6.58 -6.80
N PRO A 32 -0.36 -5.59 -6.74
CA PRO A 32 -0.77 -4.79 -7.91
C PRO A 32 0.40 -4.15 -8.70
N SER A 33 1.46 -3.75 -8.00
CA SER A 33 2.68 -3.17 -8.58
C SER A 33 3.45 -4.11 -9.51
N ALA A 34 3.34 -5.43 -9.33
CA ALA A 34 4.01 -6.44 -10.14
C ALA A 34 3.17 -6.90 -11.36
N ARG A 35 1.87 -6.60 -11.40
CA ARG A 35 0.95 -7.08 -12.46
C ARG A 35 1.15 -6.35 -13.79
N LEU A 36 1.38 -5.05 -13.73
CA LEU A 36 1.54 -4.21 -14.92
C LEU A 36 2.82 -4.53 -15.73
N PRO A 37 4.02 -4.69 -15.13
CA PRO A 37 5.20 -5.08 -15.89
C PRO A 37 5.10 -6.49 -16.46
N LEU A 38 4.43 -7.43 -15.77
CA LEU A 38 4.17 -8.77 -16.31
C LEU A 38 3.23 -8.74 -17.51
N LYS A 39 2.14 -7.97 -17.44
CA LYS A 39 1.23 -7.79 -18.59
C LYS A 39 1.92 -7.12 -19.77
N ARG A 40 2.82 -6.15 -19.54
CA ARG A 40 3.63 -5.55 -20.61
C ARG A 40 4.56 -6.57 -21.28
N ARG A 41 5.14 -7.50 -20.51
CA ARG A 41 5.95 -8.60 -21.07
C ARG A 41 5.11 -9.57 -21.90
N GLU A 42 3.95 -9.97 -21.39
CA GLU A 42 3.00 -10.84 -22.13
C GLU A 42 2.57 -10.20 -23.46
N VAL A 43 2.24 -8.90 -23.46
CA VAL A 43 1.88 -8.17 -24.68
C VAL A 43 3.05 -8.11 -25.65
N ALA A 44 4.27 -7.83 -25.18
CA ALA A 44 5.45 -7.77 -26.04
C ALA A 44 5.78 -9.15 -26.67
N GLU A 45 5.55 -10.25 -25.95
CA GLU A 45 5.71 -11.61 -26.47
C GLU A 45 4.69 -11.93 -27.55
N VAL A 46 3.41 -11.56 -27.33
CA VAL A 46 2.34 -11.73 -28.33
C VAL A 46 2.60 -10.87 -29.57
N GLU A 47 3.09 -9.64 -29.40
CA GLU A 47 3.47 -8.76 -30.52
C GLU A 47 4.62 -9.33 -31.34
N ARG A 48 5.66 -9.86 -30.70
CA ARG A 48 6.78 -10.54 -31.38
C ARG A 48 6.31 -11.76 -32.16
N ALA A 49 5.45 -12.58 -31.57
CA ALA A 49 4.88 -13.75 -32.24
C ALA A 49 4.04 -13.34 -33.46
N LEU A 50 3.25 -12.27 -33.35
CA LEU A 50 2.46 -11.74 -34.46
C LEU A 50 3.35 -11.16 -35.59
N GLN A 51 4.45 -10.50 -35.24
CA GLN A 51 5.44 -10.00 -36.20
C GLN A 51 6.10 -11.15 -36.96
N SER A 52 6.54 -12.18 -36.26
CA SER A 52 7.11 -13.40 -36.87
C SER A 52 6.11 -14.05 -37.85
N GLN A 53 4.84 -14.21 -37.46
CA GLN A 53 3.82 -14.75 -38.37
C GLN A 53 3.57 -13.88 -39.61
N ARG A 54 3.64 -12.55 -39.47
CA ARG A 54 3.52 -11.61 -40.60
C ARG A 54 4.69 -11.74 -41.56
N GLU A 55 5.91 -11.88 -41.04
CA GLU A 55 7.12 -12.09 -41.86
C GLU A 55 7.09 -13.43 -42.58
N GLU A 56 6.73 -14.52 -41.90
CA GLU A 56 6.53 -15.82 -42.54
C GLU A 56 5.48 -15.76 -43.66
N PHE A 57 4.38 -15.04 -43.41
CA PHE A 57 3.34 -14.86 -44.43
C PHE A 57 3.86 -14.04 -45.62
N ARG A 58 4.61 -12.97 -45.39
CA ARG A 58 5.26 -12.18 -46.44
C ARG A 58 6.21 -13.03 -47.27
N GLN A 59 7.12 -13.77 -46.65
CA GLN A 59 8.06 -14.65 -47.34
C GLN A 59 7.33 -15.73 -48.16
N ARG A 60 6.23 -16.30 -47.64
CA ARG A 60 5.41 -17.25 -48.39
C ARG A 60 4.74 -16.61 -49.61
N MET A 61 4.25 -15.38 -49.48
CA MET A 61 3.65 -14.65 -50.59
C MET A 61 4.68 -14.31 -51.67
N GLU A 62 5.91 -13.94 -51.28
CA GLU A 62 7.01 -13.70 -52.21
C GLU A 62 7.41 -14.96 -52.98
N ARG A 63 7.54 -16.11 -52.30
CA ARG A 63 7.81 -17.39 -52.96
C ARG A 63 6.71 -17.78 -53.94
N LEU A 64 5.44 -17.55 -53.59
CA LEU A 64 4.31 -17.80 -54.50
C LEU A 64 4.34 -16.85 -55.70
N ALA A 65 4.67 -15.57 -55.50
CA ALA A 65 4.81 -14.61 -56.59
C ALA A 65 5.96 -15.00 -57.54
N GLN A 66 7.10 -15.41 -57.01
CA GLN A 66 8.23 -15.92 -57.79
C GLN A 66 7.85 -17.17 -58.60
N ARG A 67 7.15 -18.13 -57.97
CA ARG A 67 6.72 -19.36 -58.64
C ARG A 67 5.69 -19.10 -59.74
N ARG A 68 4.79 -18.12 -59.55
CA ARG A 68 3.87 -17.67 -60.62
C ARG A 68 4.61 -17.09 -61.82
N ARG A 69 5.64 -16.27 -61.58
CA ARG A 69 6.49 -15.72 -62.67
C ARG A 69 7.23 -16.82 -63.41
N GLN A 70 7.77 -17.81 -62.70
CA GLN A 70 8.46 -18.96 -63.31
C GLN A 70 7.52 -19.83 -64.14
N LEU A 71 6.30 -20.09 -63.65
CA LEU A 71 5.30 -20.84 -64.40
C LEU A 71 4.86 -20.08 -65.66
N GLY A 72 4.70 -18.76 -65.60
CA GLY A 72 4.42 -17.93 -66.78
C GLY A 72 5.50 -18.05 -67.86
N ARG A 73 6.79 -17.96 -67.47
CA ARG A 73 7.92 -18.14 -68.42
C ARG A 73 7.92 -19.53 -69.07
N ARG A 74 7.71 -20.58 -68.28
CA ARG A 74 7.63 -21.96 -68.81
C ARG A 74 6.42 -22.15 -69.72
N GLU A 75 5.31 -21.48 -69.44
CA GLU A 75 4.14 -21.50 -70.31
C GLU A 75 4.43 -20.82 -71.65
N GLU A 76 5.14 -19.69 -71.66
CA GLU A 76 5.62 -19.02 -72.89
C GLU A 76 6.60 -19.91 -73.67
N GLU A 77 7.59 -20.50 -73.00
CA GLU A 77 8.54 -21.45 -73.62
C GLU A 77 7.82 -22.64 -74.28
N LEU A 78 6.80 -23.19 -73.62
CA LEU A 78 6.00 -24.29 -74.17
C LEU A 78 5.13 -23.82 -75.35
N ARG A 79 4.56 -22.61 -75.30
CA ARG A 79 3.82 -22.02 -76.44
C ARG A 79 4.73 -21.86 -77.65
N ASP A 80 5.97 -21.40 -77.45
CA ASP A 80 6.95 -21.27 -78.53
C ASP A 80 7.35 -22.62 -79.13
N VAL A 81 7.48 -23.67 -78.30
CA VAL A 81 7.74 -25.04 -78.77
C VAL A 81 6.56 -25.56 -79.58
N VAL A 82 5.32 -25.32 -79.14
CA VAL A 82 4.11 -25.71 -79.89
C VAL A 82 4.03 -24.96 -81.22
N LEU A 83 4.29 -23.65 -81.25
CA LEU A 83 4.31 -22.87 -82.50
C LEU A 83 5.39 -23.35 -83.49
N LYS A 84 6.58 -23.72 -83.00
CA LYS A 84 7.64 -24.32 -83.83
C LYS A 84 7.23 -25.69 -84.38
N PHE A 85 6.50 -26.48 -83.59
CA PHE A 85 5.97 -27.78 -84.01
C PHE A 85 4.84 -27.62 -85.03
N ASP A 86 3.93 -26.68 -84.84
CA ASP A 86 2.87 -26.35 -85.79
C ASP A 86 3.45 -25.81 -87.11
N ALA A 87 4.51 -24.98 -87.06
CA ALA A 87 5.23 -24.54 -88.26
C ALA A 87 5.89 -25.72 -89.00
N PHE A 88 6.41 -26.71 -88.27
CA PHE A 88 6.94 -27.95 -88.85
C PHE A 88 5.83 -28.78 -89.53
N LEU A 89 4.62 -28.80 -88.98
CA LEU A 89 3.46 -29.49 -89.56
C LEU A 89 2.79 -28.74 -90.72
N LYS A 90 3.01 -27.42 -90.84
CA LYS A 90 2.36 -26.56 -91.86
C LYS A 90 3.15 -26.41 -93.16
N VAL A 91 4.30 -27.07 -93.28
CA VAL A 91 5.00 -27.25 -94.57
C VAL A 91 4.17 -28.22 -95.43
N PRO A 92 3.57 -27.77 -96.55
CA PRO A 92 2.76 -28.64 -97.39
C PRO A 92 3.65 -29.65 -98.12
N GLY A 93 3.13 -30.87 -98.27
CA GLY A 93 3.89 -32.05 -98.61
C GLY A 93 4.60 -32.02 -99.97
N ARG A 94 5.68 -32.80 -100.04
CA ARG A 94 6.15 -33.45 -101.26
C ARG A 94 6.32 -34.94 -100.98
N GLY A 95 5.33 -35.70 -101.39
CA GLY A 95 5.49 -37.08 -101.84
C GLY A 95 4.49 -37.29 -102.99
N PRO A 96 4.56 -38.38 -103.79
CA PRO A 96 5.58 -39.42 -103.92
C PRO A 96 5.95 -39.71 -105.41
N GLY A 97 6.86 -40.65 -105.67
CA GLY A 97 7.10 -41.20 -107.02
C GLY A 97 8.21 -42.28 -107.04
N PRO A 98 8.16 -43.28 -107.94
CA PRO A 98 8.38 -44.70 -107.61
C PRO A 98 9.66 -45.34 -108.22
N GLY A 99 10.17 -46.40 -107.55
CA GLY A 99 10.96 -47.52 -108.10
C GLY A 99 12.31 -47.22 -108.80
N PRO A 100 13.18 -48.23 -109.07
CA PRO A 100 12.89 -49.67 -109.10
C PRO A 100 13.84 -50.55 -108.25
N ALA A 101 13.47 -51.83 -108.24
CA ALA A 101 14.09 -53.01 -107.66
C ALA A 101 15.60 -53.19 -107.90
N VAL A 102 16.29 -53.82 -106.94
CA VAL A 102 17.24 -54.93 -107.16
C VAL A 102 17.35 -55.79 -105.88
N GLY A 103 17.19 -57.10 -106.03
CA GLY A 103 17.98 -58.11 -105.31
C GLY A 103 17.52 -58.58 -103.94
N ALA A 104 16.80 -59.70 -103.91
CA ALA A 104 17.01 -60.72 -102.87
C ALA A 104 18.44 -61.31 -103.06
N PRO A 105 19.08 -61.84 -102.00
CA PRO A 105 18.72 -63.18 -101.59
C PRO A 105 18.52 -63.34 -100.08
N ALA A 106 17.81 -64.42 -99.76
CA ALA A 106 17.72 -65.01 -98.45
C ALA A 106 19.11 -65.37 -97.87
N ASP A 107 19.09 -65.74 -96.59
CA ASP A 107 20.17 -66.31 -95.78
C ASP A 107 20.99 -65.31 -94.94
N SER A 108 20.41 -64.94 -93.80
CA SER A 108 21.09 -65.07 -92.51
C SER A 108 20.11 -64.78 -91.38
N VAL A 109 19.72 -65.85 -90.69
CA VAL A 109 19.17 -65.79 -89.33
C VAL A 109 20.01 -64.81 -88.50
N PRO A 110 19.46 -63.71 -87.96
CA PRO A 110 20.24 -62.85 -87.10
C PRO A 110 20.51 -63.61 -85.80
N ALA A 111 21.77 -63.70 -85.44
CA ALA A 111 22.23 -64.28 -84.19
C ALA A 111 21.35 -63.83 -82.99
N PRO A 112 21.02 -64.73 -82.04
CA PRO A 112 20.07 -64.48 -80.94
C PRO A 112 20.43 -63.31 -80.00
N GLN A 113 21.62 -62.71 -80.14
CA GLN A 113 22.09 -61.57 -79.34
C GLN A 113 21.63 -60.20 -79.87
N ALA A 114 21.43 -60.02 -81.18
CA ALA A 114 21.06 -58.72 -81.77
C ALA A 114 19.56 -58.39 -81.61
N SER A 115 18.69 -59.40 -81.59
CA SER A 115 17.25 -59.25 -81.30
C SER A 115 16.99 -59.04 -79.80
N ALA A 116 17.79 -59.67 -78.93
CA ALA A 116 17.75 -59.47 -77.49
C ALA A 116 18.17 -58.04 -77.08
N ALA A 117 19.26 -57.51 -77.64
CA ALA A 117 19.72 -56.13 -77.35
C ALA A 117 18.72 -55.05 -77.83
N ARG A 118 18.01 -55.28 -78.94
CA ARG A 118 16.94 -54.38 -79.40
C ARG A 118 15.72 -54.44 -78.47
N ARG A 119 15.34 -55.64 -78.00
CA ARG A 119 14.27 -55.83 -77.00
C ARG A 119 14.62 -55.14 -75.68
N GLU A 120 15.86 -55.27 -75.21
CA GLU A 120 16.32 -54.64 -73.97
C GLU A 120 16.32 -53.11 -74.07
N ARG A 121 16.76 -52.52 -75.19
CA ARG A 121 16.67 -51.06 -75.41
C ARG A 121 15.23 -50.56 -75.51
N ALA A 122 14.33 -51.32 -76.13
CA ALA A 122 12.92 -50.99 -76.19
C ALA A 122 12.26 -51.04 -74.80
N LEU A 123 12.61 -52.04 -73.99
CA LEU A 123 12.16 -52.16 -72.60
C LEU A 123 12.68 -50.99 -71.75
N ARG A 124 13.98 -50.67 -71.82
CA ARG A 124 14.58 -49.53 -71.10
C ARG A 124 13.94 -48.18 -71.49
N ARG A 125 13.67 -47.94 -72.78
CA ARG A 125 12.94 -46.74 -73.22
C ARG A 125 11.51 -46.72 -72.68
N GLY A 126 10.82 -47.87 -72.69
CA GLY A 126 9.50 -47.99 -72.09
C GLY A 126 9.51 -47.78 -70.57
N ASP A 127 10.55 -48.22 -69.87
CA ASP A 127 10.71 -48.02 -68.43
C ASP A 127 11.07 -46.56 -68.10
N GLU A 128 11.91 -45.92 -68.93
CA GLU A 128 12.22 -44.48 -68.83
C GLU A 128 10.99 -43.61 -69.11
N GLU A 129 10.19 -43.95 -70.13
CA GLU A 129 8.93 -43.28 -70.43
C GLU A 129 7.91 -43.48 -69.29
N ARG A 130 7.82 -44.69 -68.74
CA ARG A 130 6.99 -44.98 -67.57
C ARG A 130 7.47 -44.21 -66.33
N ALA A 131 8.77 -44.09 -66.11
CA ALA A 131 9.34 -43.31 -65.03
C ALA A 131 9.09 -41.80 -65.19
N ARG A 132 9.21 -41.26 -66.42
CA ARG A 132 8.87 -39.86 -66.74
C ARG A 132 7.39 -39.58 -66.55
N ALA A 133 6.52 -40.48 -67.03
CA ALA A 133 5.07 -40.39 -66.84
C ALA A 133 4.69 -40.48 -65.35
N ALA A 134 5.35 -41.35 -64.57
CA ALA A 134 5.16 -41.42 -63.12
C ALA A 134 5.64 -40.15 -62.40
N GLY A 135 6.78 -39.58 -62.80
CA GLY A 135 7.29 -38.31 -62.28
C GLY A 135 6.34 -37.14 -62.56
N GLN A 136 5.89 -36.99 -63.80
CA GLN A 136 4.88 -36.00 -64.18
C GLN A 136 3.55 -36.23 -63.45
N GLY A 137 3.12 -37.49 -63.30
CA GLY A 137 1.93 -37.85 -62.53
C GLY A 137 2.02 -37.46 -61.05
N ALA A 138 3.19 -37.67 -60.42
CA ALA A 138 3.45 -37.27 -59.05
C ALA A 138 3.46 -35.74 -58.88
N GLU A 139 4.04 -35.01 -59.83
CA GLU A 139 4.02 -33.54 -59.84
C GLU A 139 2.59 -32.99 -60.01
N VAL A 140 1.81 -33.55 -60.93
CA VAL A 140 0.39 -33.21 -61.11
C VAL A 140 -0.40 -33.49 -59.83
N ALA A 141 -0.17 -34.63 -59.17
CA ALA A 141 -0.81 -34.96 -57.90
C ALA A 141 -0.42 -33.98 -56.78
N ARG A 142 0.85 -33.56 -56.71
CA ARG A 142 1.31 -32.55 -55.76
C ARG A 142 0.63 -31.20 -56.00
N LEU A 143 0.60 -30.73 -57.25
CA LEU A 143 -0.04 -29.46 -57.61
C LEU A 143 -1.55 -29.48 -57.32
N ARG A 144 -2.23 -30.62 -57.55
CA ARG A 144 -3.65 -30.79 -57.18
C ARG A 144 -3.87 -30.66 -55.67
N ARG A 145 -3.04 -31.29 -54.83
CA ARG A 145 -3.11 -31.13 -53.36
C ARG A 145 -2.84 -29.69 -52.91
N GLU A 146 -1.88 -29.01 -53.53
CA GLU A 146 -1.59 -27.58 -53.26
C GLU A 146 -2.80 -26.70 -53.62
N LEU A 147 -3.45 -26.94 -54.77
CA LEU A 147 -4.68 -26.25 -55.20
C LEU A 147 -5.84 -26.49 -54.23
N GLU A 148 -6.08 -27.74 -53.82
CA GLU A 148 -7.11 -28.07 -52.83
C GLU A 148 -6.88 -27.34 -51.50
N GLY A 149 -5.62 -27.27 -51.03
CA GLY A 149 -5.26 -26.53 -49.82
C GLY A 149 -5.55 -25.03 -49.93
N LEU A 150 -5.24 -24.42 -51.08
CA LEU A 150 -5.52 -23.01 -51.34
C LEU A 150 -7.03 -22.73 -51.44
N LEU A 151 -7.81 -23.62 -52.08
CA LEU A 151 -9.26 -23.52 -52.16
C LEU A 151 -9.91 -23.57 -50.78
N ARG A 152 -9.50 -24.53 -49.93
CA ARG A 152 -9.97 -24.62 -48.53
C ARG A 152 -9.63 -23.34 -47.75
N ARG A 153 -8.45 -22.76 -47.95
CA ARG A 153 -8.07 -21.48 -47.31
C ARG A 153 -8.93 -20.32 -47.80
N ARG A 154 -9.20 -20.24 -49.10
CA ARG A 154 -10.09 -19.23 -49.70
C ARG A 154 -11.50 -19.35 -49.12
N GLU A 155 -12.05 -20.54 -49.01
CA GLU A 155 -13.37 -20.78 -48.41
C GLU A 155 -13.42 -20.35 -46.94
N ARG A 156 -12.39 -20.66 -46.15
CA ARG A 156 -12.30 -20.20 -44.75
C ARG A 156 -12.29 -18.69 -44.65
N LEU A 157 -11.54 -18.01 -45.52
CA LEU A 157 -11.52 -16.54 -45.58
C LEU A 157 -12.87 -15.98 -46.04
N ALA A 158 -13.50 -16.59 -47.04
CA ALA A 158 -14.82 -16.18 -47.52
C ALA A 158 -15.88 -16.32 -46.42
N ARG A 159 -15.86 -17.40 -45.64
CA ARG A 159 -16.76 -17.57 -44.48
C ARG A 159 -16.53 -16.46 -43.44
N ARG A 160 -15.27 -16.12 -43.14
CA ARG A 160 -14.92 -15.01 -42.24
C ARG A 160 -15.40 -13.66 -42.77
N LEU A 161 -15.25 -13.39 -44.07
CA LEU A 161 -15.74 -12.16 -44.68
C LEU A 161 -17.26 -12.08 -44.66
N ARG A 162 -17.97 -13.19 -44.92
CA ARG A 162 -19.44 -13.26 -44.79
C ARG A 162 -19.89 -12.97 -43.36
N SER A 163 -19.24 -13.54 -42.35
CA SER A 163 -19.58 -13.25 -40.95
C SER A 163 -19.32 -11.78 -40.57
N LEU A 164 -18.32 -11.14 -41.20
CA LEU A 164 -18.00 -9.74 -40.94
C LEU A 164 -18.88 -8.74 -41.70
N ARG A 165 -19.62 -9.21 -42.72
CA ARG A 165 -20.44 -8.36 -43.59
C ARG A 165 -21.53 -7.60 -42.82
N GLY A 166 -22.21 -8.28 -41.89
CA GLY A 166 -23.26 -7.67 -41.06
C GLY A 166 -22.76 -6.48 -40.23
N PHE A 167 -21.53 -6.55 -39.71
CA PHE A 167 -20.93 -5.41 -39.00
C PHE A 167 -20.64 -4.24 -39.94
N GLY A 168 -20.17 -4.52 -41.16
CA GLY A 168 -19.96 -3.49 -42.18
C GLY A 168 -21.27 -2.82 -42.62
N ASP A 169 -22.34 -3.59 -42.78
CA ASP A 169 -23.67 -3.07 -43.12
C ASP A 169 -24.25 -2.21 -41.99
N TYR A 170 -24.10 -2.64 -40.73
CA TYR A 170 -24.45 -1.86 -39.55
C TYR A 170 -23.66 -0.55 -39.46
N LEU A 171 -22.33 -0.57 -39.65
CA LEU A 171 -21.53 0.66 -39.62
C LEU A 171 -21.91 1.63 -40.74
N ARG A 172 -22.27 1.12 -41.92
CA ARG A 172 -22.81 1.95 -43.01
C ARG A 172 -24.16 2.57 -42.66
N SER A 173 -25.08 1.84 -42.02
CA SER A 173 -26.36 2.41 -41.60
C SER A 173 -26.19 3.47 -40.52
N VAL A 174 -25.26 3.26 -39.57
CA VAL A 174 -24.91 4.26 -38.55
C VAL A 174 -24.30 5.51 -39.18
N LEU A 175 -23.38 5.36 -40.15
CA LEU A 175 -22.83 6.50 -40.89
C LEU A 175 -23.92 7.30 -41.62
N ALA A 176 -24.82 6.60 -42.31
CA ALA A 176 -25.93 7.23 -43.02
C ALA A 176 -26.87 7.97 -42.07
N GLY A 177 -27.11 7.43 -40.87
CA GLY A 177 -27.94 8.07 -39.85
C GLY A 177 -27.26 9.25 -39.14
N MET A 178 -25.93 9.23 -38.97
CA MET A 178 -25.20 10.30 -38.27
C MET A 178 -24.88 11.49 -39.17
N GLY A 179 -24.62 11.28 -40.47
CA GLY A 179 -24.33 12.36 -41.44
C GLY A 179 -23.06 13.19 -41.20
N GLN A 180 -22.32 12.92 -40.11
CA GLN A 180 -21.18 13.72 -39.66
C GLN A 180 -19.82 13.20 -40.16
N PHE A 181 -19.75 12.00 -40.71
CA PHE A 181 -18.51 11.35 -41.12
C PHE A 181 -18.54 10.95 -42.59
N GLN A 182 -17.42 11.15 -43.29
CA GLN A 182 -17.30 10.82 -44.72
C GLN A 182 -17.23 9.30 -44.96
N ASP A 183 -16.54 8.56 -44.09
CA ASP A 183 -16.34 7.13 -44.21
C ASP A 183 -16.20 6.41 -42.85
N ILE A 184 -16.27 5.07 -42.88
CA ILE A 184 -16.20 4.22 -41.68
C ILE A 184 -14.84 4.41 -40.96
N PRO A 185 -13.69 4.44 -41.66
CA PRO A 185 -12.40 4.71 -41.02
C PRO A 185 -12.33 6.04 -40.27
N ALA A 186 -12.82 7.16 -40.84
CA ALA A 186 -12.81 8.45 -40.14
C ALA A 186 -13.67 8.42 -38.88
N MET A 187 -14.85 7.79 -38.94
CA MET A 187 -15.73 7.60 -37.78
C MET A 187 -15.02 6.78 -36.68
N LEU A 188 -14.42 5.65 -37.05
CA LEU A 188 -13.70 4.79 -36.10
C LEU A 188 -12.46 5.49 -35.50
N ALA A 189 -11.76 6.31 -36.29
CA ALA A 189 -10.63 7.10 -35.80
C ALA A 189 -11.08 8.14 -34.77
N HIS A 190 -12.21 8.83 -35.02
CA HIS A 190 -12.80 9.77 -34.06
C HIS A 190 -13.21 9.09 -32.76
N PHE A 191 -13.92 7.95 -32.83
CA PHE A 191 -14.28 7.18 -31.63
C PHE A 191 -13.04 6.63 -30.90
N GLY A 192 -12.01 6.23 -31.64
CA GLY A 192 -10.72 5.83 -31.06
C GLY A 192 -10.07 6.98 -30.30
N ALA A 193 -10.06 8.18 -30.86
CA ALA A 193 -9.54 9.38 -30.20
C ALA A 193 -10.37 9.74 -28.95
N LEU A 194 -11.71 9.67 -29.03
CA LEU A 194 -12.59 9.88 -27.87
C LEU A 194 -12.37 8.84 -26.76
N ALA A 195 -12.22 7.57 -27.11
CA ALA A 195 -11.94 6.51 -26.16
C ALA A 195 -10.58 6.73 -25.48
N GLY A 196 -9.56 7.13 -26.26
CA GLY A 196 -8.25 7.52 -25.73
C GLY A 196 -8.32 8.73 -24.80
N ALA A 197 -9.04 9.78 -25.19
CA ALA A 197 -9.26 10.97 -24.38
C ALA A 197 -9.99 10.63 -23.07
N ARG A 198 -11.03 9.79 -23.13
CA ARG A 198 -11.76 9.32 -21.95
C ARG A 198 -10.85 8.52 -21.01
N ALA A 199 -9.99 7.66 -21.55
CA ALA A 199 -9.02 6.91 -20.75
C ALA A 199 -8.00 7.83 -20.07
N ALA A 200 -7.49 8.84 -20.80
CA ALA A 200 -6.57 9.82 -20.24
C ALA A 200 -7.23 10.66 -19.12
N LEU A 201 -8.45 11.13 -19.34
CA LEU A 201 -9.23 11.85 -18.33
C LEU A 201 -9.53 10.99 -17.10
N ALA A 202 -9.84 9.70 -17.30
CA ALA A 202 -10.04 8.76 -16.19
C ALA A 202 -8.77 8.60 -15.35
N GLN A 203 -7.60 8.44 -15.99
CA GLN A 203 -6.32 8.36 -15.30
C GLN A 203 -5.99 9.65 -14.54
N GLN A 204 -6.26 10.81 -15.13
CA GLN A 204 -6.08 12.11 -14.46
C GLN A 204 -7.02 12.25 -13.25
N ALA A 205 -8.26 11.79 -13.38
CA ALA A 205 -9.23 11.80 -12.29
C ALA A 205 -8.79 10.87 -11.14
N GLU A 206 -8.32 9.66 -11.44
CA GLU A 206 -7.75 8.73 -10.45
C GLU A 206 -6.53 9.34 -9.75
N ALA A 207 -5.58 9.89 -10.51
CA ALA A 207 -4.41 10.57 -9.94
C ALA A 207 -4.80 11.76 -9.04
N GLY A 208 -5.79 12.56 -9.46
CA GLY A 208 -6.33 13.64 -8.65
C GLY A 208 -7.00 13.14 -7.36
N GLN A 209 -7.76 12.04 -7.44
CA GLN A 209 -8.37 11.40 -6.27
C GLN A 209 -7.31 10.87 -5.29
N GLU A 210 -6.23 10.27 -5.79
CA GLU A 210 -5.11 9.82 -4.96
C GLU A 210 -4.42 11.00 -4.25
N GLN A 211 -4.19 12.11 -4.96
CA GLN A 211 -3.62 13.33 -4.35
C GLN A 211 -4.54 13.90 -3.26
N LEU A 212 -5.85 13.95 -3.51
CA LEU A 212 -6.83 14.37 -2.51
C LEU A 212 -6.87 13.42 -1.31
N ALA A 213 -6.79 12.11 -1.54
CA ALA A 213 -6.74 11.11 -0.47
C ALA A 213 -5.47 11.25 0.37
N GLN A 214 -4.32 11.47 -0.27
CA GLN A 214 -3.05 11.76 0.41
C GLN A 214 -3.12 13.05 1.22
N GLY A 215 -3.67 14.13 0.64
CA GLY A 215 -3.87 15.41 1.34
C GLY A 215 -4.77 15.25 2.57
N ARG A 216 -5.88 14.53 2.44
CA ARG A 216 -6.79 14.21 3.56
C ARG A 216 -6.11 13.37 4.63
N ALA A 217 -5.30 12.39 4.25
CA ALA A 217 -4.54 11.56 5.19
C ALA A 217 -3.51 12.39 5.96
N ARG A 218 -2.78 13.30 5.29
CA ARG A 218 -1.86 14.24 5.95
C ARG A 218 -2.60 15.14 6.94
N LEU A 219 -3.74 15.72 6.55
CA LEU A 219 -4.54 16.55 7.44
C LEU A 219 -5.05 15.79 8.67
N ARG A 220 -5.48 14.54 8.50
CA ARG A 220 -5.89 13.67 9.62
C ARG A 220 -4.75 13.47 10.61
N ARG A 221 -3.55 13.13 10.12
CA ARG A 221 -2.35 12.98 10.97
C ARG A 221 -2.02 14.26 11.72
N TYR A 222 -2.00 15.40 11.05
CA TYR A 222 -1.77 16.68 11.71
C TYR A 222 -2.80 16.98 12.80
N ARG A 223 -4.09 16.66 12.56
CA ARG A 223 -5.14 16.84 13.57
C ARG A 223 -4.97 15.90 14.75
N GLU A 224 -4.63 14.64 14.52
CA GLU A 224 -4.36 13.66 15.58
C GLU A 224 -3.15 14.06 16.42
N GLU A 225 -2.05 14.47 15.77
CA GLU A 225 -0.85 14.97 16.44
C GLU A 225 -1.13 16.25 17.24
N ALA A 226 -1.84 17.22 16.66
CA ALA A 226 -2.22 18.44 17.35
C ALA A 226 -3.15 18.16 18.54
N GLY A 227 -4.15 17.28 18.36
CA GLY A 227 -5.04 16.83 19.44
C GLY A 227 -4.27 16.13 20.56
N SER A 228 -3.31 15.26 20.21
CA SER A 228 -2.45 14.58 21.19
C SER A 228 -1.58 15.56 21.97
N LYS A 229 -1.02 16.57 21.29
CA LYS A 229 -0.24 17.64 21.95
C LYS A 229 -1.11 18.46 22.90
N LEU A 230 -2.31 18.86 22.46
CA LEU A 230 -3.27 19.59 23.29
C LEU A 230 -3.63 18.80 24.55
N LEU A 231 -3.93 17.51 24.42
CA LEU A 231 -4.20 16.64 25.56
C LEU A 231 -3.02 16.59 26.54
N ARG A 232 -1.80 16.36 26.05
CA ARG A 232 -0.59 16.37 26.90
C ARG A 232 -0.40 17.70 27.63
N THR A 233 -0.55 18.83 26.95
CA THR A 233 -0.43 20.14 27.58
C THR A 233 -1.53 20.39 28.62
N ASN A 234 -2.75 19.87 28.38
CA ASN A 234 -3.85 20.00 29.33
C ASN A 234 -3.62 19.13 30.58
N ASP A 235 -3.12 17.91 30.39
CA ASP A 235 -2.72 17.03 31.50
C ASP A 235 -1.62 17.67 32.34
N GLU A 236 -0.61 18.26 31.69
CA GLU A 236 0.45 19.03 32.37
C GLU A 236 -0.10 20.24 33.13
N LEU A 237 -0.98 21.03 32.52
CA LEU A 237 -1.64 22.16 33.17
C LEU A 237 -2.44 21.71 34.39
N THR A 238 -3.15 20.60 34.29
CA THR A 238 -3.94 20.03 35.40
C THR A 238 -3.04 19.57 36.54
N ARG A 239 -1.92 18.92 36.23
CA ARG A 239 -0.91 18.52 37.23
C ARG A 239 -0.27 19.73 37.92
N LEU A 240 0.08 20.77 37.17
CA LEU A 240 0.66 21.99 37.73
C LEU A 240 -0.35 22.74 38.62
N ARG A 241 -1.62 22.79 38.23
CA ARG A 241 -2.70 23.36 39.05
C ARG A 241 -2.86 22.62 40.37
N ALA A 242 -2.88 21.28 40.34
CA ALA A 242 -2.97 20.48 41.56
C ALA A 242 -1.79 20.75 42.51
N ARG A 243 -0.55 20.76 41.99
CA ARG A 243 0.65 21.10 42.80
C ARG A 243 0.58 22.49 43.42
N LEU A 244 0.06 23.46 42.67
CA LEU A 244 -0.08 24.83 43.16
C LEU A 244 -1.17 24.92 44.24
N GLU A 245 -2.27 24.19 44.10
CA GLU A 245 -3.29 24.09 45.15
C GLU A 245 -2.76 23.41 46.41
N ASP A 246 -1.97 22.34 46.29
CA ASP A 246 -1.35 21.66 47.42
C ASP A 246 -0.37 22.59 48.16
N ALA A 247 0.53 23.26 47.44
CA ALA A 247 1.43 24.25 48.04
C ALA A 247 0.67 25.39 48.73
N ARG A 248 -0.45 25.86 48.16
CA ARG A 248 -1.31 26.86 48.81
C ARG A 248 -1.96 26.33 50.09
N ARG A 249 -2.41 25.07 50.10
CA ARG A 249 -2.96 24.43 51.30
C ARG A 249 -1.92 24.37 52.40
N ASP A 250 -0.68 24.00 52.08
CA ASP A 250 0.41 23.94 53.05
C ASP A 250 0.75 25.31 53.64
N VAL A 251 0.82 26.34 52.80
CA VAL A 251 1.05 27.72 53.26
C VAL A 251 -0.07 28.17 54.20
N LEU A 252 -1.33 27.98 53.81
CA LEU A 252 -2.47 28.34 54.66
C LEU A 252 -2.48 27.59 55.99
N GLN A 253 -2.09 26.31 56.00
CA GLN A 253 -1.94 25.54 57.24
C GLN A 253 -0.85 26.14 58.12
N GLY A 254 0.33 26.46 57.55
CA GLY A 254 1.43 27.10 58.25
C GLY A 254 1.06 28.47 58.85
N GLU A 255 0.39 29.31 58.07
CA GLU A 255 -0.13 30.61 58.53
C GLU A 255 -1.11 30.46 59.69
N SER A 256 -2.05 29.50 59.58
CA SER A 256 -3.02 29.26 60.65
C SER A 256 -2.36 28.75 61.94
N HIS A 257 -1.32 27.92 61.82
CA HIS A 257 -0.54 27.44 62.96
C HIS A 257 0.25 28.59 63.60
N TRP A 258 0.94 29.39 62.79
CA TRP A 258 1.67 30.56 63.26
C TRP A 258 0.77 31.57 63.95
N ALA A 259 -0.40 31.87 63.39
CA ALA A 259 -1.39 32.76 63.99
C ALA A 259 -1.86 32.27 65.37
N ARG A 260 -2.05 30.96 65.56
CA ARG A 260 -2.38 30.37 66.87
C ARG A 260 -1.24 30.52 67.87
N VAL A 261 0.00 30.22 67.45
CA VAL A 261 1.19 30.38 68.30
C VAL A 261 1.33 31.84 68.74
N GLN A 262 1.20 32.77 67.80
CA GLN A 262 1.27 34.20 68.08
C GLN A 262 0.16 34.65 69.04
N SER A 263 -1.10 34.27 68.79
CA SER A 263 -2.21 34.58 69.69
C SER A 263 -1.95 34.04 71.10
N THR A 264 -1.46 32.81 71.21
CA THR A 264 -1.13 32.20 72.52
C THR A 264 0.02 32.96 73.21
N ALA A 265 1.05 33.36 72.45
CA ALA A 265 2.17 34.13 72.97
C ALA A 265 1.71 35.49 73.50
N THR A 266 0.89 36.23 72.73
CA THR A 266 0.34 37.52 73.17
C THR A 266 -0.49 37.40 74.46
N GLN A 267 -1.31 36.35 74.59
CA GLN A 267 -2.06 36.06 75.81
C GLN A 267 -1.13 35.79 77.00
N LYS A 268 -0.09 34.97 76.83
CA LYS A 268 0.89 34.69 77.89
C LYS A 268 1.68 35.93 78.29
N THR A 269 2.10 36.75 77.33
CA THR A 269 2.78 38.02 77.61
C THR A 269 1.88 38.98 78.39
N LEU A 270 0.59 39.05 78.04
CA LEU A 270 -0.39 39.85 78.78
C LEU A 270 -0.56 39.36 80.22
N LEU A 271 -0.76 38.05 80.42
CA LEU A 271 -0.90 37.45 81.76
C LEU A 271 0.35 37.66 82.59
N LEU A 272 1.54 37.48 82.01
CA LEU A 272 2.79 37.77 82.70
C LEU A 272 2.86 39.23 83.14
N GLY A 273 2.54 40.17 82.25
CA GLY A 273 2.49 41.60 82.59
C GLY A 273 1.50 41.91 83.72
N GLN A 274 0.32 41.30 83.71
CA GLN A 274 -0.67 41.43 84.78
C GLN A 274 -0.16 40.87 86.11
N ILE A 275 0.49 39.70 86.11
CA ILE A 275 1.10 39.10 87.31
C ILE A 275 2.19 40.02 87.83
N LYS A 276 3.10 40.49 86.96
CA LYS A 276 4.18 41.41 87.35
C LYS A 276 3.63 42.67 88.02
N LEU A 277 2.58 43.26 87.45
CA LEU A 277 1.94 44.45 88.02
C LEU A 277 1.26 44.17 89.37
N ALA A 278 0.55 43.04 89.50
CA ALA A 278 -0.09 42.65 90.76
C ALA A 278 0.95 42.39 91.87
N VAL A 279 2.05 41.71 91.54
CA VAL A 279 3.19 41.48 92.45
C VAL A 279 3.79 42.81 92.89
N LEU A 280 4.11 43.69 91.94
CA LEU A 280 4.69 45.00 92.25
C LEU A 280 3.76 45.81 93.17
N ASN A 281 2.46 45.82 92.90
CA ASN A 281 1.47 46.51 93.74
C ASN A 281 1.43 45.94 95.17
N LEU A 282 1.48 44.61 95.32
CA LEU A 282 1.51 43.96 96.64
C LEU A 282 2.82 44.24 97.39
N PHE A 283 3.96 44.19 96.69
CA PHE A 283 5.27 44.54 97.24
C PHE A 283 5.31 45.98 97.73
N GLN A 284 4.83 46.94 96.93
CA GLN A 284 4.72 48.35 97.32
C GLN A 284 3.82 48.52 98.53
N LEU A 285 2.68 47.80 98.60
CA LEU A 285 1.78 47.86 99.76
C LEU A 285 2.45 47.31 101.04
N ALA A 286 3.14 46.18 100.95
CA ALA A 286 3.81 45.55 102.09
C ALA A 286 4.95 46.42 102.61
N THR A 287 5.82 46.91 101.73
CA THR A 287 6.95 47.79 102.07
C THR A 287 6.51 49.14 102.60
N ALA A 288 5.43 49.74 102.06
CA ALA A 288 4.88 51.01 102.55
C ALA A 288 4.24 50.90 103.95
N ARG A 289 3.67 49.74 104.31
CA ARG A 289 3.00 49.56 105.62
C ARG A 289 3.92 49.05 106.73
N LEU A 290 4.97 48.32 106.37
CA LEU A 290 5.92 47.71 107.32
C LEU A 290 7.23 48.52 107.43
N GLU A 291 7.35 49.64 106.71
CA GLU A 291 8.54 50.52 106.66
C GLU A 291 9.85 49.76 106.38
N VAL A 292 9.79 48.67 105.61
CA VAL A 292 10.96 47.83 105.31
C VAL A 292 11.81 48.49 104.20
N PRO A 293 13.06 48.90 104.47
CA PRO A 293 13.92 49.46 103.43
C PRO A 293 14.42 48.35 102.53
N THR A 294 14.07 48.39 101.25
CA THR A 294 14.46 47.34 100.29
C THR A 294 14.95 47.95 98.97
N ASP A 295 16.20 47.61 98.63
CA ASP A 295 16.89 47.91 97.37
C ASP A 295 16.60 46.78 96.36
N VAL A 296 15.31 46.54 96.06
CA VAL A 296 14.87 45.50 95.13
C VAL A 296 14.50 46.13 93.80
N ALA A 297 15.06 45.59 92.71
CA ALA A 297 14.84 46.11 91.36
C ALA A 297 13.37 45.96 90.93
N LEU A 298 12.84 46.99 90.24
CA LEU A 298 11.45 47.04 89.77
C LEU A 298 11.08 45.93 88.77
N GLU A 299 12.05 45.39 88.04
CA GLU A 299 11.85 44.33 87.04
C GLU A 299 11.93 42.91 87.61
N ASP A 300 12.47 42.76 88.83
CA ASP A 300 12.72 41.47 89.47
C ASP A 300 11.50 41.03 90.31
N THR A 301 10.57 40.36 89.64
CA THR A 301 9.34 39.89 90.28
C THR A 301 9.53 38.75 91.25
N GLU A 302 10.60 37.97 91.12
CA GLU A 302 10.88 36.87 92.04
C GLU A 302 11.32 37.43 93.40
N ALA A 303 12.28 38.36 93.40
CA ALA A 303 12.71 39.04 94.62
C ALA A 303 11.59 39.86 95.30
N GLN A 304 10.69 40.48 94.50
CA GLN A 304 9.51 41.16 95.02
C GLN A 304 8.55 40.19 95.73
N LEU A 305 8.29 39.02 95.13
CA LEU A 305 7.45 37.98 95.73
C LEU A 305 8.07 37.42 97.01
N ASP A 306 9.38 37.19 97.04
CA ASP A 306 10.09 36.70 98.24
C ASP A 306 9.95 37.67 99.41
N THR A 307 10.03 38.98 99.14
CA THR A 307 9.83 40.01 100.16
C THR A 307 8.38 40.01 100.65
N VAL A 308 7.40 39.94 99.74
CA VAL A 308 5.98 39.86 100.12
C VAL A 308 5.69 38.59 100.95
N LEU A 309 6.29 37.46 100.58
CA LEU A 309 6.15 36.20 101.29
C LEU A 309 6.72 36.30 102.70
N LEU A 310 7.92 36.88 102.87
CA LEU A 310 8.53 37.11 104.17
C LEU A 310 7.62 37.96 105.06
N CYS A 311 7.11 39.09 104.54
CA CYS A 311 6.18 39.94 105.26
C CYS A 311 4.89 39.20 105.66
N MET A 312 4.33 38.35 104.80
CA MET A 312 3.14 37.56 105.14
C MET A 312 3.43 36.50 106.22
N GLN A 313 4.61 35.87 106.18
CA GLN A 313 5.03 34.90 107.20
C GLN A 313 5.24 35.58 108.56
N ASP A 314 5.86 36.76 108.57
CA ASP A 314 6.05 37.55 109.79
C ASP A 314 4.70 37.97 110.38
N LEU A 315 3.77 38.48 109.55
CA LEU A 315 2.41 38.80 109.99
C LEU A 315 1.66 37.57 110.53
N ALA A 316 1.82 36.40 109.89
CA ALA A 316 1.21 35.16 110.36
C ALA A 316 1.79 34.72 111.71
N ALA A 317 3.10 34.82 111.90
CA ALA A 317 3.76 34.52 113.17
C ALA A 317 3.27 35.46 114.28
N ILE A 318 3.22 36.77 114.03
CA ILE A 318 2.68 37.76 114.98
C ILE A 318 1.22 37.46 115.30
N SER A 319 0.40 37.14 114.30
CA SER A 319 -1.01 36.79 114.53
C SER A 319 -1.18 35.51 115.35
N ALA A 320 -0.31 34.52 115.19
CA ALA A 320 -0.31 33.28 115.94
C ALA A 320 0.15 33.49 117.40
N GLU A 321 0.99 34.48 117.67
CA GLU A 321 1.36 34.90 119.03
C GLU A 321 0.26 35.71 119.71
N LEU A 322 -0.51 36.49 118.94
CA LEU A 322 -1.62 37.31 119.44
C LEU A 322 -2.95 36.53 119.62
N LEU A 323 -3.10 35.35 119.00
CA LEU A 323 -4.27 34.49 119.19
C LEU A 323 -4.03 33.46 120.32
N PRO A 324 -4.81 33.46 121.41
CA PRO A 324 -4.67 32.44 122.46
C PRO A 324 -5.02 31.05 121.93
N ARG A 325 -4.20 30.04 122.24
CA ARG A 325 -4.52 28.63 121.95
C ARG A 325 -5.91 28.25 122.49
N GLN A 326 -6.86 27.98 121.60
CA GLN A 326 -7.96 27.07 121.94
C GLN A 326 -7.50 25.62 121.70
N PRO A 327 -7.68 24.70 122.67
CA PRO A 327 -7.33 23.30 122.48
C PRO A 327 -8.35 22.63 121.56
N GLY A 328 -7.90 22.24 120.37
CA GLY A 328 -8.62 21.27 119.54
C GLY A 328 -9.07 21.78 118.17
N THR A 329 -8.12 22.08 117.27
CA THR A 329 -8.29 21.86 115.83
C THR A 329 -6.91 21.82 115.18
N CYS A 330 -6.60 20.73 114.48
CA CYS A 330 -5.37 20.59 113.71
C CYS A 330 -5.24 21.71 112.67
N PRO A 331 -4.04 22.29 112.44
CA PRO A 331 -3.86 23.26 111.38
C PRO A 331 -4.00 22.58 110.01
N PRO A 332 -4.66 23.21 109.02
CA PRO A 332 -4.60 22.73 107.65
C PRO A 332 -3.16 22.84 107.18
N ARG A 333 -2.53 21.70 106.88
CA ARG A 333 -1.24 21.65 106.20
C ARG A 333 -1.36 22.40 104.88
N LEU A 334 -0.55 23.44 104.68
CA LEU A 334 -0.28 23.99 103.36
C LEU A 334 0.21 22.83 102.47
N PRO A 335 -0.36 22.65 101.26
CA PRO A 335 0.09 21.59 100.38
C PRO A 335 1.54 21.82 100.00
N VAL A 336 2.39 20.86 100.37
CA VAL A 336 3.76 20.71 99.89
C VAL A 336 3.72 20.77 98.36
N ALA A 337 4.47 21.70 97.78
CA ALA A 337 4.73 21.75 96.36
C ALA A 337 5.34 20.40 95.94
N THR A 338 4.51 19.54 95.35
CA THR A 338 5.00 18.31 94.72
C THR A 338 5.55 18.73 93.37
N SER A 339 6.85 18.96 93.34
CA SER A 339 7.62 18.95 92.11
C SER A 339 7.48 17.58 91.44
N ILE A 340 7.58 17.57 90.11
CA ILE A 340 7.78 16.42 89.22
C ILE A 340 6.50 15.71 88.74
N ASN A 341 6.05 16.11 87.55
CA ASN A 341 5.60 15.16 86.54
C ASN A 341 6.42 15.41 85.26
N PRO A 342 7.21 14.44 84.78
CA PRO A 342 7.92 14.58 83.53
C PRO A 342 6.93 14.57 82.36
N LEU A 343 7.17 15.48 81.42
CA LEU A 343 6.61 15.50 80.08
C LEU A 343 6.60 14.09 79.49
N ARG A 344 5.40 13.53 79.26
CA ARG A 344 5.23 12.41 78.34
C ARG A 344 5.64 12.88 76.95
N HIS A 345 6.83 12.48 76.51
CA HIS A 345 7.17 12.43 75.10
C HIS A 345 6.19 11.48 74.40
N GLY A 346 5.16 12.04 73.77
CA GLY A 346 4.44 11.37 72.68
C GLY A 346 5.40 11.24 71.51
N GLY A 347 6.04 10.08 71.39
CA GLY A 347 6.85 9.73 70.24
C GLY A 347 6.02 9.80 68.96
N ALA A 348 6.41 10.68 68.06
CA ALA A 348 5.97 10.67 66.68
C ALA A 348 6.43 9.34 66.05
N ARG A 349 5.48 8.45 65.80
CA ARG A 349 5.70 7.23 65.02
C ARG A 349 5.81 7.64 63.55
N VAL A 350 7.04 7.70 63.04
CA VAL A 350 7.33 7.80 61.61
C VAL A 350 6.86 6.50 60.93
N PRO A 351 6.02 6.53 59.89
CA PRO A 351 5.74 5.34 59.09
C PRO A 351 6.95 5.03 58.19
N PRO A 352 7.24 3.75 57.91
CA PRO A 352 8.35 3.39 57.05
C PRO A 352 8.09 3.84 55.61
N SER A 353 9.08 4.52 55.03
CA SER A 353 9.21 4.70 53.60
C SER A 353 9.19 3.33 52.92
N GLN A 354 8.21 3.13 52.04
CA GLN A 354 8.30 2.13 50.98
C GLN A 354 8.77 2.86 49.73
N GLU A 355 10.05 2.67 49.40
CA GLU A 355 10.54 2.51 48.03
C GLU A 355 11.44 1.28 47.99
#